data_AF-A0A6N1Y9P0-F1
#
_entry.id   AF-A0A6N1Y9P0-F1
#
_cell.length_a   1.000
_cell.length_b   1.000
_cell.length_c   1.000
_cell.angle_alpha   90.00
_cell.angle_beta   90.00
_cell.angle_gamma   90.00
#
_symmetry.space_group_name_H-M   'P 1'
#
loop_
_entity.id
_entity.type
_entity.pdbx_description
1 polymer ?
#
loop_
_entity_poly.entity_id
_entity_poly.type
_entity_poly.pdbx_seq_one_letter_code
_entity_poly.pdbx_strand_id
1 'polypeptide(L)'
;MPKPEDTACQINPDDLIRHQWVSVAAYFRAEASGFEPGKNLDNWLEAEIEYIEFQIQGFLQCAQEDGGMSIVSLQKLAQSIGVAHAGKFSSELELIRKIQKATRHRSCFRTLYQQPCEEPESECPWRAECQKICAVWYR
;
A
#
# COMPACT_ATOMS: atom_id res chain seq x y z
N MET A 1 -21.77 -4.82 35.27
CA MET A 1 -22.11 -4.54 33.86
C MET A 1 -21.83 -3.07 33.59
N PRO A 2 -20.84 -2.70 32.75
CA PRO A 2 -20.62 -1.31 32.38
C PRO A 2 -21.49 -0.90 31.18
N LYS A 3 -21.83 0.40 31.12
CA LYS A 3 -22.82 1.06 30.24
C LYS A 3 -22.33 1.28 28.80
N PRO A 4 -23.24 1.52 27.84
CA PRO A 4 -22.93 1.78 26.44
C PRO A 4 -22.85 3.29 26.20
N GLU A 5 -21.72 3.90 26.47
CA GLU A 5 -21.49 5.31 26.15
C GLU A 5 -20.14 5.41 25.41
N ASP A 6 -20.22 5.90 24.18
CA ASP A 6 -19.16 6.56 23.42
C ASP A 6 -17.96 5.72 22.98
N THR A 7 -18.22 4.74 22.09
CA THR A 7 -17.20 4.37 21.09
C THR A 7 -17.10 5.51 20.09
N ALA A 8 -16.43 6.61 20.47
CA ALA A 8 -15.91 7.55 19.50
C ALA A 8 -15.16 6.74 18.44
N CYS A 9 -15.57 6.83 17.18
CA CYS A 9 -14.76 6.36 16.06
C CYS A 9 -13.42 7.09 16.20
N GLN A 10 -12.44 6.43 16.81
CA GLN A 10 -11.06 6.89 16.79
C GLN A 10 -10.62 6.73 15.34
N ILE A 11 -10.91 7.74 14.51
CA ILE A 11 -10.41 7.82 13.15
C ILE A 11 -8.90 7.89 13.31
N ASN A 12 -8.21 6.85 12.85
CA ASN A 12 -6.75 6.82 12.83
C ASN A 12 -6.30 8.08 12.05
N PRO A 13 -5.34 8.89 12.55
CA PRO A 13 -4.85 10.06 11.82
C PRO A 13 -4.47 9.74 10.36
N ASP A 14 -3.94 8.54 10.13
CA ASP A 14 -3.61 8.04 8.79
C ASP A 14 -4.86 7.86 7.89
N ASP A 15 -5.99 7.46 8.47
CA ASP A 15 -7.27 7.33 7.76
C ASP A 15 -7.84 8.69 7.37
N LEU A 16 -7.66 9.72 8.22
CA LEU A 16 -8.12 11.07 7.91
C LEU A 16 -7.29 11.69 6.77
N ILE A 17 -5.96 11.55 6.82
CA ILE A 17 -5.06 12.04 5.77
C ILE A 17 -5.37 11.36 4.43
N ARG A 18 -5.51 10.03 4.46
CA ARG A 18 -5.93 9.24 3.30
C ARG A 18 -7.26 9.70 2.75
N HIS A 19 -8.28 9.83 3.60
CA HIS A 19 -9.61 10.25 3.17
C HIS A 19 -9.61 11.65 2.55
N GLN A 20 -8.89 12.61 3.17
CA GLN A 20 -8.74 13.96 2.62
C GLN A 20 -8.09 13.91 1.23
N TRP A 21 -6.97 13.21 1.09
CA TRP A 21 -6.27 13.11 -0.20
C TRP A 21 -7.16 12.47 -1.28
N VAL A 22 -7.75 11.31 -0.98
CA VAL A 22 -8.59 10.56 -1.92
C VAL A 22 -9.83 11.35 -2.30
N SER A 23 -10.49 12.01 -1.34
CA SER A 23 -11.69 12.81 -1.62
C SER A 23 -11.41 13.99 -2.55
N VAL A 24 -10.28 14.68 -2.37
CA VAL A 24 -9.86 15.81 -3.21
C VAL A 24 -9.48 15.32 -4.61
N ALA A 25 -8.67 14.26 -4.72
CA ALA A 25 -8.28 13.70 -6.00
C ALA A 25 -9.50 13.18 -6.79
N ALA A 26 -10.42 12.48 -6.12
CA ALA A 26 -11.66 12.00 -6.74
C ALA A 26 -12.57 13.14 -7.20
N TYR A 27 -12.64 14.24 -6.44
CA TYR A 27 -13.38 15.44 -6.83
C TYR A 27 -12.82 16.04 -8.13
N PHE A 28 -11.51 16.27 -8.21
CA PHE A 28 -10.90 16.85 -9.40
C PHE A 28 -10.99 15.94 -10.63
N ARG A 29 -10.95 14.61 -10.45
CA ARG A 29 -11.27 13.65 -11.52
C ARG A 29 -12.69 13.82 -12.03
N ALA A 30 -13.66 13.87 -11.11
CA ALA A 30 -15.05 14.07 -11.45
C ALA A 30 -15.26 15.39 -12.19
N GLU A 31 -14.64 16.48 -11.73
CA GLU A 31 -14.67 17.78 -12.39
C GLU A 31 -14.10 17.73 -13.81
N ALA A 32 -12.95 17.08 -14.01
CA ALA A 32 -12.32 16.93 -15.33
C ALA A 32 -13.19 16.13 -16.32
N SER A 33 -14.00 15.19 -15.82
CA SER A 33 -14.98 14.44 -16.62
C SER A 33 -16.36 15.11 -16.71
N GLY A 34 -16.52 16.34 -16.21
CA GLY A 34 -17.81 17.05 -16.23
C GLY A 34 -18.87 16.44 -15.31
N PHE A 35 -18.45 15.77 -14.23
CA PHE A 35 -19.28 15.06 -13.26
C PHE A 35 -20.20 14.01 -13.89
N GLU A 36 -19.66 13.19 -14.79
CA GLU A 36 -20.40 12.12 -15.47
C GLU A 36 -21.16 11.22 -14.47
N PRO A 37 -22.48 11.03 -14.65
CA PRO A 37 -23.27 10.16 -13.78
C PRO A 37 -22.74 8.72 -13.78
N GLY A 38 -22.65 8.11 -12.60
CA GLY A 38 -22.18 6.73 -12.45
C GLY A 38 -20.65 6.56 -12.32
N LYS A 39 -19.85 7.63 -12.51
CA LYS A 39 -18.38 7.59 -12.37
C LYS A 39 -17.85 7.87 -10.97
N ASN A 40 -18.72 8.22 -10.02
CA ASN A 40 -18.31 8.60 -8.67
C ASN A 40 -17.47 7.52 -7.97
N LEU A 41 -17.89 6.25 -8.07
CA LEU A 41 -17.16 5.14 -7.46
C LEU A 41 -15.84 4.87 -8.19
N ASP A 42 -15.83 4.91 -9.52
CA ASP A 42 -14.61 4.72 -10.33
C ASP A 42 -13.56 5.78 -9.99
N ASN A 43 -13.96 7.06 -9.98
CA ASN A 43 -13.09 8.19 -9.65
C ASN A 43 -12.52 8.07 -8.22
N TRP A 44 -13.33 7.59 -7.27
CA TRP A 44 -12.88 7.31 -5.92
C TRP A 44 -11.85 6.17 -5.87
N LEU A 45 -12.14 5.05 -6.55
CA LEU A 45 -11.25 3.89 -6.57
C LEU A 45 -9.92 4.19 -7.26
N GLU A 46 -9.93 5.00 -8.33
CA GLU A 46 -8.70 5.46 -8.99
C GLU A 46 -7.87 6.36 -8.08
N ALA A 47 -8.49 7.35 -7.43
CA ALA A 47 -7.81 8.20 -6.46
C ALA A 47 -7.23 7.38 -5.29
N GLU A 48 -7.94 6.35 -4.85
CA GLU A 48 -7.46 5.43 -3.82
C GLU A 48 -6.21 4.65 -4.27
N ILE A 49 -6.17 4.19 -5.52
CA ILE A 49 -5.00 3.53 -6.10
C ILE A 49 -3.81 4.48 -6.15
N GLU A 50 -4.00 5.71 -6.62
CA GLU A 50 -2.93 6.70 -6.72
C GLU A 50 -2.35 7.09 -5.37
N TYR A 51 -3.20 7.22 -4.35
CA TYR A 51 -2.74 7.47 -2.98
C TYR A 51 -1.81 6.34 -2.50
N ILE A 52 -2.20 5.09 -2.74
CA ILE A 52 -1.41 3.92 -2.37
C ILE A 52 -0.08 3.89 -3.14
N GLU A 53 -0.10 4.17 -4.44
CA GLU A 53 1.11 4.24 -5.26
C GLU A 53 2.06 5.34 -4.77
N PHE A 54 1.54 6.53 -4.45
CA PHE A 54 2.31 7.64 -3.89
C PHE A 54 2.99 7.27 -2.56
N GLN A 55 2.26 6.63 -1.65
CA GLN A 55 2.80 6.16 -0.36
C GLN A 55 3.93 5.15 -0.54
N ILE A 56 3.75 4.20 -1.46
CA ILE A 56 4.75 3.17 -1.74
C ILE A 56 5.99 3.75 -2.40
N GLN A 57 5.84 4.64 -3.39
CA GLN A 57 6.96 5.28 -4.06
C GLN A 57 7.80 6.11 -3.08
N GLY A 58 7.15 6.95 -2.26
CA GLY A 58 7.85 7.75 -1.26
C GLY A 58 8.61 6.87 -0.26
N PHE A 59 8.00 5.78 0.18
CA PHE A 59 8.65 4.84 1.07
C PHE A 59 9.84 4.12 0.43
N LEU A 60 9.73 3.65 -0.82
CA LEU A 60 10.82 2.97 -1.51
C LEU A 60 11.99 3.92 -1.77
N GLN A 61 11.72 5.18 -2.10
CA GLN A 61 12.74 6.20 -2.24
C GLN A 61 13.54 6.38 -0.93
N CYS A 62 12.85 6.57 0.20
CA CYS A 62 13.52 6.68 1.50
C CYS A 62 14.28 5.39 1.88
N ALA A 63 13.71 4.21 1.60
CA ALA A 63 14.34 2.93 1.93
C ALA A 63 15.63 2.67 1.13
N GLN A 64 15.73 3.19 -0.10
CA GLN A 64 16.96 3.12 -0.91
C GLN A 64 18.06 4.00 -0.34
N GLU A 65 17.73 5.17 0.21
CA GLU A 65 18.67 6.12 0.81
C GLU A 65 19.22 5.62 2.17
N ASP A 66 18.37 4.99 2.99
CA ASP A 66 18.69 4.59 4.38
C ASP A 66 19.28 3.17 4.53
N GLY A 67 19.54 2.45 3.43
CA GLY A 67 20.21 1.15 3.46
C GLY A 67 19.29 -0.07 3.67
N GLY A 68 17.98 0.08 3.46
CA GLY A 68 17.03 -1.03 3.38
C GLY A 68 15.77 -0.88 4.25
N MET A 69 14.82 -1.79 4.05
CA MET A 69 13.55 -1.81 4.78
C MET A 69 13.70 -2.57 6.10
N SER A 70 13.24 -1.97 7.20
CA SER A 70 13.07 -2.67 8.48
C SER A 70 11.64 -3.21 8.60
N ILE A 71 11.44 -4.21 9.46
CA ILE A 71 10.10 -4.69 9.83
C ILE A 71 9.22 -3.51 10.30
N VAL A 72 9.76 -2.62 11.13
CA VAL A 72 9.01 -1.45 11.66
C VAL A 72 8.56 -0.51 10.53
N SER A 73 9.42 -0.27 9.53
CA SER A 73 9.09 0.60 8.42
C SER A 73 8.06 -0.06 7.47
N LEU A 74 8.14 -1.36 7.25
CA LEU A 74 7.14 -2.15 6.54
C LEU A 74 5.78 -2.17 7.25
N GLN A 75 5.76 -2.28 8.59
CA GLN A 75 4.52 -2.22 9.38
C GLN A 75 3.84 -0.86 9.23
N LYS A 76 4.62 0.23 9.27
CA LYS A 76 4.10 1.60 9.09
C LYS A 76 3.53 1.80 7.69
N LEU A 77 4.23 1.35 6.64
CA LEU A 77 3.70 1.40 5.28
C LEU A 77 2.41 0.59 5.15
N ALA A 78 2.40 -0.63 5.67
CA ALA A 78 1.23 -1.49 5.63
C ALA A 78 0.04 -0.83 6.35
N GLN A 79 0.25 -0.15 7.49
CA GLN A 79 -0.78 0.64 8.17
C GLN A 79 -1.29 1.80 7.29
N SER A 80 -0.39 2.58 6.69
CA SER A 80 -0.77 3.78 5.93
C SER A 80 -1.60 3.47 4.67
N ILE A 81 -1.41 2.28 4.08
CA ILE A 81 -2.20 1.79 2.94
C ILE A 81 -3.43 0.94 3.36
N GLY A 82 -3.74 0.87 4.66
CA GLY A 82 -4.95 0.23 5.17
C GLY A 82 -4.86 -1.28 5.42
N VAL A 83 -3.67 -1.87 5.55
CA VAL A 83 -3.52 -3.26 6.02
C VAL A 83 -3.86 -3.31 7.51
N ALA A 84 -4.96 -3.99 7.82
CA ALA A 84 -5.40 -4.18 9.20
C ALA A 84 -4.34 -4.91 10.05
N HIS A 85 -4.14 -4.42 11.27
CA HIS A 85 -3.25 -4.99 12.28
C HIS A 85 -1.80 -5.17 11.84
N ALA A 86 -1.28 -4.32 10.95
CA ALA A 86 0.05 -4.56 10.38
C ALA A 86 1.17 -4.62 11.44
N GLY A 87 1.05 -3.89 12.55
CA GLY A 87 2.00 -3.93 13.66
C GLY A 87 2.15 -5.29 14.38
N LYS A 88 1.29 -6.27 14.09
CA LYS A 88 1.39 -7.63 14.64
C LYS A 88 2.29 -8.55 13.82
N PHE A 89 2.63 -8.18 12.59
CA PHE A 89 3.46 -9.02 11.73
C PHE A 89 4.94 -8.82 12.07
N SER A 90 5.63 -9.88 12.47
CA SER A 90 7.08 -9.87 12.71
C SER A 90 7.89 -10.39 11.53
N SER A 91 7.23 -10.69 10.41
CA SER A 91 7.83 -11.25 9.21
C SER A 91 7.82 -10.23 8.09
N GLU A 92 9.00 -9.83 7.61
CA GLU A 92 9.15 -8.93 6.44
C GLU A 92 8.40 -9.48 5.22
N LEU A 93 8.52 -10.78 5.00
CA LEU A 93 7.82 -11.49 3.93
C LEU A 93 6.30 -11.35 4.03
N GLU A 94 5.75 -11.55 5.24
CA GLU A 94 4.32 -11.48 5.43
C GLU A 94 3.80 -10.06 5.20
N LEU A 95 4.53 -9.07 5.70
CA LEU A 95 4.22 -7.65 5.48
C LEU A 95 4.24 -7.29 3.99
N ILE A 96 5.29 -7.67 3.27
CA ILE A 96 5.41 -7.39 1.83
C ILE A 96 4.26 -8.02 1.05
N ARG A 97 3.87 -9.26 1.36
CA ARG A 97 2.71 -9.91 0.72
C ARG A 97 1.40 -9.19 1.04
N LYS A 98 1.21 -8.71 2.27
CA LYS A 98 0.00 -7.96 2.64
C LYS A 98 -0.05 -6.62 1.92
N ILE A 99 1.09 -5.94 1.81
CA ILE A 99 1.22 -4.69 1.06
C ILE A 99 0.87 -4.92 -0.41
N GLN A 100 1.50 -5.90 -1.06
CA GLN A 100 1.20 -6.28 -2.45
C GLN A 100 -0.25 -6.68 -2.69
N LYS A 101 -0.91 -7.31 -1.71
CA LYS A 101 -2.34 -7.63 -1.81
C LYS A 101 -3.21 -6.38 -1.69
N ALA A 102 -2.83 -5.45 -0.82
CA ALA A 102 -3.53 -4.17 -0.65
C ALA A 102 -3.45 -3.30 -1.91
N THR A 103 -2.38 -3.39 -2.68
CA THR A 103 -2.21 -2.66 -3.95
C THR A 103 -3.00 -3.21 -5.14
N ARG A 104 -3.83 -4.24 -4.95
CA ARG A 104 -4.68 -4.84 -6.01
C ARG A 104 -3.95 -5.21 -7.32
N HIS A 105 -2.65 -5.52 -7.24
CA HIS A 105 -1.77 -6.02 -8.31
C HIS A 105 -1.30 -5.00 -9.37
N ARG A 106 -0.11 -4.42 -9.13
CA ARG A 106 1.03 -4.61 -10.05
C ARG A 106 2.06 -5.51 -9.39
N SER A 107 2.64 -6.43 -10.16
CA SER A 107 3.00 -7.76 -9.68
C SER A 107 4.30 -7.83 -8.88
N CYS A 108 4.34 -8.70 -7.87
CA CYS A 108 5.47 -9.60 -7.59
C CYS A 108 5.30 -10.45 -6.31
N PHE A 109 4.37 -11.42 -6.34
CA PHE A 109 4.64 -12.68 -5.64
C PHE A 109 3.98 -13.86 -6.34
N ARG A 110 4.52 -14.22 -7.51
CA ARG A 110 4.36 -15.56 -8.11
C ARG A 110 5.30 -15.74 -9.29
N THR A 111 6.57 -15.90 -9.00
CA THR A 111 7.38 -16.84 -9.77
C THR A 111 7.86 -17.89 -8.78
N LEU A 112 7.26 -19.06 -8.88
CA LEU A 112 7.74 -20.26 -8.23
C LEU A 112 9.20 -20.45 -8.65
N TYR A 113 10.15 -20.22 -7.72
CA TYR A 113 11.50 -20.78 -7.67
C TYR A 113 12.47 -20.59 -8.87
N GLN A 114 12.00 -20.21 -10.07
CA GLN A 114 12.73 -20.36 -11.33
C GLN A 114 12.45 -19.28 -12.38
N GLN A 115 11.49 -18.38 -12.16
CA GLN A 115 11.21 -17.31 -13.12
C GLN A 115 11.51 -15.94 -12.50
N PRO A 116 12.23 -15.04 -13.19
CA PRO A 116 12.37 -13.66 -12.76
C PRO A 116 11.00 -12.97 -12.82
N CYS A 117 10.83 -11.89 -12.05
CA CYS A 117 9.73 -10.97 -12.27
C CYS A 117 9.71 -10.57 -13.75
N GLU A 118 8.63 -10.94 -14.46
CA GLU A 118 8.48 -10.70 -15.90
C GLU A 118 8.16 -9.23 -16.20
N GLU A 119 7.75 -8.46 -15.18
CA GLU A 119 7.61 -7.02 -15.33
C GLU A 119 9.00 -6.37 -15.57
N PRO A 120 9.08 -5.43 -16.51
CA PRO A 120 10.26 -4.61 -16.71
C PRO A 120 10.73 -4.00 -15.39
N GLU A 121 12.04 -3.81 -15.23
CA GLU A 121 12.62 -3.23 -14.00
C GLU A 121 12.05 -1.85 -13.66
N SER A 122 11.56 -1.12 -14.66
CA SER A 122 10.87 0.17 -14.51
C SER A 122 9.45 0.07 -13.97
N GLU A 123 8.84 -1.12 -13.97
CA GLU A 123 7.41 -1.32 -13.67
C GLU A 123 7.16 -2.05 -12.35
N CYS A 124 8.18 -2.68 -11.77
CA CYS A 124 8.09 -3.39 -10.50
C CYS A 124 8.94 -2.71 -9.40
N PRO A 125 8.34 -1.80 -8.61
CA PRO A 125 9.07 -1.05 -7.57
C PRO A 125 9.67 -1.92 -6.46
N TRP A 126 9.20 -3.16 -6.33
CA TRP A 126 9.54 -4.08 -5.25
C TRP A 126 10.60 -5.13 -5.64
N ARG A 127 11.11 -5.09 -6.88
CA ARG A 127 11.95 -6.15 -7.44
C ARG A 127 13.20 -6.44 -6.60
N ALA A 128 13.88 -5.39 -6.12
CA ALA A 128 15.10 -5.53 -5.33
C ALA A 128 14.83 -6.23 -3.98
N GLU A 129 13.73 -5.91 -3.32
CA GLU A 129 13.39 -6.45 -2.01
C GLU A 129 12.76 -7.84 -2.09
N CYS A 130 12.01 -8.10 -3.16
CA CYS A 130 11.63 -9.46 -3.53
C CYS A 130 12.87 -10.35 -3.77
N GLN A 131 13.92 -9.84 -4.43
CA GLN A 131 15.17 -10.57 -4.62
C GLN A 131 15.91 -10.85 -3.30
N LYS A 132 15.95 -9.88 -2.37
CA LYS A 132 16.54 -10.06 -1.04
C LYS A 132 15.86 -11.18 -0.25
N ILE A 133 14.52 -11.20 -0.24
CA ILE A 133 13.73 -12.27 0.39
C ILE A 133 14.05 -13.63 -0.22
N CYS A 134 14.09 -13.72 -1.55
CA CYS A 134 14.45 -14.95 -2.23
C CYS A 134 15.84 -15.42 -1.76
N ALA A 135 16.86 -14.55 -1.76
CA ALA A 135 18.20 -14.91 -1.34
C ALA A 135 18.27 -15.47 0.10
N VAL A 136 17.39 -15.02 1.01
CA VAL A 136 17.27 -15.59 2.37
C VAL A 136 16.68 -17.01 2.35
N TRP A 137 15.76 -17.34 1.44
CA TRP A 137 15.20 -18.69 1.31
C TRP A 137 16.18 -19.74 0.76
N TYR A 138 17.25 -19.31 0.12
CA TYR A 138 18.27 -20.18 -0.48
C TYR A 138 19.55 -20.33 0.36
N ARG A 139 19.56 -19.87 1.61
CA ARG A 139 20.60 -20.19 2.59
C ARG A 139 20.24 -21.44 3.38
#